data_AF-A0A9E0Z600-F1
#
_entry.id   AF-A0A9E0Z600-F1
#
_cell.length_a   1.000
_cell.length_b   1.000
_cell.length_c   1.000
_cell.angle_alpha   90.00
_cell.angle_beta   90.00
_cell.angle_gamma   90.00
#
_symmetry.space_group_name_H-M   'P 1'
#
loop_
_entity.id
_entity.type
_entity.pdbx_description
1 polymer ?
#
loop_
_entity_poly.entity_id
_entity_poly.type
_entity_poly.pdbx_seq_one_letter_code
_entity_poly.pdbx_strand_id
1 'polypeptide(L)'
;MKYARIDIETIGFANRSDKAHINFGDHLQNIVIKDLYAQMGIPEEEIYVLDFNEISTYEGETLLLPINQAISHTLNSFISPKIVPVFLGISRDTTAITEEEKEYLKNYTPIGCRDEALHRYLTSNKIENYLNGCLTVTLDKRIREPEDGKVYVIEAPAYALETMPDKLKKNSIYLENTFYGTYDGLVKNATLEEVVRARYQLLKDTASVVITSRMHIASPCIGMGIPVVLVRNSIDYRFSWIDKYIPVYTESDVKNINWSPKAVELSSVKELLLENAKQCIRSSYNRFKKISEITDFYENRNKVTYDLPQFSKKVIDFVSSRWEKQEEWNYAIWGENDASERLYNFLTNNYPNARFVDFYDSYKQIKYHGQIAKHPSCINVNDNIFIFVTGYTATDAAKELFTSIGKDPSMYYLFGEVVRGY
;
A
#
# COMPACT_ATOMS: atom_id res chain seq x y z
N MET A 1 15.53 -3.92 11.18
CA MET A 1 14.79 -4.01 9.91
C MET A 1 15.49 -5.01 8.99
N LYS A 2 14.74 -5.95 8.42
CA LYS A 2 15.23 -6.96 7.46
C LYS A 2 14.66 -6.74 6.07
N TYR A 3 15.33 -7.29 5.07
CA TYR A 3 14.71 -7.51 3.77
C TYR A 3 13.65 -8.60 3.93
N ALA A 4 12.61 -8.57 3.11
CA ALA A 4 11.60 -9.61 3.08
C ALA A 4 11.25 -10.01 1.65
N ARG A 5 10.81 -11.25 1.50
CA ARG A 5 10.09 -11.74 0.33
C ARG A 5 8.91 -12.59 0.77
N ILE A 6 7.92 -12.70 -0.09
CA ILE A 6 6.80 -13.62 0.14
C ILE A 6 7.31 -15.07 0.00
N ASP A 7 6.81 -15.96 0.87
CA ASP A 7 7.02 -17.39 0.73
C ASP A 7 6.26 -17.90 -0.49
N ILE A 8 7.02 -18.39 -1.48
CA ILE A 8 6.50 -18.91 -2.74
C ILE A 8 5.50 -20.05 -2.49
N GLU A 9 5.67 -20.78 -1.39
CA GLU A 9 4.83 -21.90 -1.01
C GLU A 9 3.44 -21.54 -0.49
N THR A 10 3.22 -20.27 -0.17
CA THR A 10 2.01 -19.79 0.52
C THR A 10 1.12 -18.90 -0.36
N ILE A 11 1.56 -18.61 -1.59
CA ILE A 11 0.83 -17.74 -2.52
C ILE A 11 -0.45 -18.42 -3.02
N GLY A 12 -1.57 -17.71 -2.94
CA GLY A 12 -2.86 -18.17 -3.44
C GLY A 12 -3.48 -19.28 -2.58
N PHE A 13 -4.40 -20.04 -3.17
CA PHE A 13 -5.03 -21.20 -2.51
C PHE A 13 -4.13 -22.44 -2.60
N ALA A 14 -2.88 -22.32 -2.13
CA ALA A 14 -1.99 -23.45 -1.92
C ALA A 14 -2.42 -24.21 -0.64
N ASN A 15 -3.64 -24.74 -0.64
CA ASN A 15 -4.10 -25.56 0.46
C ASN A 15 -3.39 -26.92 0.39
N ARG A 16 -2.44 -27.14 1.29
CA ARG A 16 -1.68 -28.41 1.39
C ARG A 16 -2.54 -29.57 1.91
N SER A 17 -3.66 -29.28 2.56
CA SER A 17 -4.56 -30.28 3.16
C SER A 17 -5.71 -30.73 2.24
N ASP A 18 -5.90 -30.09 1.08
CA ASP A 18 -6.95 -30.40 0.12
C ASP A 18 -6.47 -30.11 -1.33
N LYS A 19 -7.39 -29.81 -2.25
CA LYS A 19 -7.07 -29.34 -3.59
C LYS A 19 -6.45 -27.94 -3.55
N ALA A 20 -5.29 -27.84 -4.18
CA ALA A 20 -4.60 -26.59 -4.47
C ALA A 20 -5.02 -26.06 -5.85
N HIS A 21 -5.15 -24.75 -5.95
CA HIS A 21 -5.28 -24.03 -7.22
C HIS A 21 -4.07 -23.11 -7.37
N ILE A 22 -3.12 -23.53 -8.20
CA ILE A 22 -1.80 -22.92 -8.36
C ILE A 22 -1.73 -22.20 -9.70
N ASN A 23 -1.33 -20.93 -9.70
CA ASN A 23 -1.05 -20.16 -10.90
C ASN A 23 0.46 -19.96 -11.04
N PHE A 24 1.09 -20.62 -12.00
CA PHE A 24 2.55 -20.56 -12.16
C PHE A 24 3.07 -19.13 -12.40
N GLY A 25 2.24 -18.25 -12.98
CA GLY A 25 2.54 -16.84 -13.15
C GLY A 25 2.70 -16.09 -11.84
N ASP A 26 1.77 -16.29 -10.89
CA ASP A 26 1.77 -15.57 -9.60
C ASP A 26 2.98 -15.99 -8.73
N HIS A 27 3.35 -17.27 -8.76
CA HIS A 27 4.57 -17.74 -8.10
C HIS A 27 5.83 -17.19 -8.78
N LEU A 28 5.88 -17.16 -10.11
CA LEU A 28 7.02 -16.60 -10.85
C LEU A 28 7.28 -15.13 -10.47
N GLN A 29 6.23 -14.34 -10.23
CA GLN A 29 6.37 -12.94 -9.82
C GLN A 29 7.15 -12.74 -8.53
N ASN A 30 7.11 -13.73 -7.62
CA ASN A 30 7.82 -13.71 -6.35
C ASN A 30 9.19 -14.36 -6.46
N ILE A 31 9.33 -15.39 -7.31
CA ILE A 31 10.61 -15.99 -7.66
C ILE A 31 11.58 -14.93 -8.23
N VAL A 32 11.11 -14.04 -9.10
CA VAL A 32 12.00 -12.98 -9.65
C VAL A 32 12.47 -11.97 -8.60
N ILE A 33 11.75 -11.80 -7.48
CA ILE A 33 12.23 -10.98 -6.36
C ILE A 33 13.37 -11.68 -5.62
N LYS A 34 13.27 -13.01 -5.43
CA LYS A 34 14.37 -13.82 -4.87
C LYS A 34 15.61 -13.73 -5.75
N ASP A 35 15.45 -13.86 -7.07
CA ASP A 35 16.56 -13.75 -8.03
C ASP A 35 17.17 -12.33 -8.02
N LEU A 36 16.33 -11.29 -7.86
CA LEU A 36 16.80 -9.90 -7.72
C LEU A 36 17.66 -9.71 -6.46
N TYR A 37 17.28 -10.28 -5.33
CA TYR A 37 18.09 -10.23 -4.10
C TYR A 37 19.44 -10.94 -4.25
N ALA A 38 19.47 -12.09 -4.93
CA ALA A 38 20.72 -12.76 -5.25
C ALA A 38 21.63 -11.87 -6.11
N GLN A 39 21.08 -11.21 -7.13
CA GLN A 39 21.83 -10.23 -7.95
C GLN A 39 22.31 -9.00 -7.16
N MET A 40 21.58 -8.62 -6.11
CA MET A 40 21.97 -7.53 -5.22
C MET A 40 23.06 -7.93 -4.22
N GLY A 41 23.35 -9.22 -4.08
CA GLY A 41 24.28 -9.76 -3.11
C GLY A 41 23.76 -9.72 -1.67
N ILE A 42 22.44 -9.78 -1.49
CA ILE A 42 21.82 -9.80 -0.15
C ILE A 42 21.90 -11.22 0.41
N PRO A 43 22.51 -11.43 1.59
CA PRO A 43 22.60 -12.76 2.22
C PRO A 43 21.23 -13.31 2.62
N GLU A 44 21.05 -14.64 2.58
CA GLU A 44 19.77 -15.27 2.92
C GLU A 44 19.34 -15.03 4.37
N GLU A 45 20.30 -14.92 5.30
CA GLU A 45 20.05 -14.62 6.71
C GLU A 45 19.50 -13.20 6.97
N GLU A 46 19.67 -12.29 6.01
CA GLU A 46 19.09 -10.94 6.06
C GLU A 46 17.69 -10.87 5.46
N ILE A 47 17.21 -11.96 4.85
CA ILE A 47 15.92 -12.03 4.16
C ILE A 47 14.92 -12.83 5.00
N TYR A 48 13.91 -12.14 5.49
CA TYR A 48 12.74 -12.76 6.09
C TYR A 48 11.85 -13.38 5.00
N VAL A 49 11.45 -14.64 5.20
CA VAL A 49 10.49 -15.34 4.34
C VAL A 49 9.10 -15.20 4.97
N LEU A 50 8.27 -14.35 4.38
CA LEU A 50 6.96 -13.96 4.92
C LEU A 50 5.83 -14.81 4.32
N ASP A 51 5.07 -15.50 5.15
CA ASP A 51 3.84 -16.18 4.72
C ASP A 51 2.86 -15.15 4.13
N PHE A 52 2.34 -15.41 2.93
CA PHE A 52 1.39 -14.55 2.25
C PHE A 52 0.14 -14.25 3.11
N ASN A 53 -0.30 -15.21 3.92
CA ASN A 53 -1.48 -15.10 4.76
C ASN A 53 -1.22 -14.30 6.05
N GLU A 54 0.03 -14.03 6.39
CA GLU A 54 0.43 -13.27 7.58
C GLU A 54 0.74 -11.80 7.27
N ILE A 55 0.72 -11.37 5.99
CA ILE A 55 1.10 -10.01 5.58
C ILE A 55 0.30 -8.93 6.36
N SER A 56 -1.00 -9.16 6.60
CA SER A 56 -1.87 -8.19 7.27
C SER A 56 -1.77 -8.22 8.80
N THR A 57 -1.26 -9.31 9.38
CA THR A 57 -1.24 -9.56 10.83
C THR A 57 0.18 -9.65 11.40
N TYR A 58 1.20 -9.44 10.57
CA TYR A 58 2.59 -9.51 10.97
C TYR A 58 2.96 -8.42 12.00
N GLU A 59 3.40 -8.82 13.18
CA GLU A 59 3.74 -7.91 14.31
C GLU A 59 5.21 -8.02 14.74
N GLY A 60 6.07 -8.62 13.91
CA GLY A 60 7.49 -8.82 14.20
C GLY A 60 8.36 -7.58 14.01
N GLU A 61 9.66 -7.80 13.76
CA GLU A 61 10.61 -6.74 13.42
C GLU A 61 10.22 -6.06 12.10
N THR A 62 10.56 -4.79 11.89
CA THR A 62 10.21 -4.11 10.63
C THR A 62 10.78 -4.84 9.42
N LEU A 63 9.96 -5.09 8.41
CA LEU A 63 10.34 -5.72 7.14
C LEU A 63 10.29 -4.74 5.99
N LEU A 64 11.22 -4.84 5.04
CA LEU A 64 11.13 -4.18 3.75
C LEU A 64 10.72 -5.19 2.68
N LEU A 65 9.53 -5.03 2.10
CA LEU A 65 8.91 -6.01 1.20
C LEU A 65 8.75 -5.45 -0.22
N PRO A 66 9.54 -5.88 -1.21
CA PRO A 66 9.32 -5.57 -2.61
C PRO A 66 8.10 -6.29 -3.17
N ILE A 67 7.23 -5.56 -3.87
CA ILE A 67 5.94 -6.05 -4.36
C ILE A 67 5.88 -5.91 -5.89
N ASN A 68 5.71 -7.04 -6.58
CA ASN A 68 5.59 -7.15 -8.04
C ASN A 68 4.36 -7.99 -8.42
N GLN A 69 3.19 -7.69 -7.85
CA GLN A 69 1.96 -8.48 -8.05
C GLN A 69 0.73 -7.63 -8.39
N ALA A 70 -0.30 -8.27 -8.93
CA ALA A 70 -1.61 -7.62 -9.00
C ALA A 70 -2.23 -7.62 -7.60
N ILE A 71 -2.90 -6.52 -7.23
CA ILE A 71 -3.40 -6.30 -5.88
C ILE A 71 -4.91 -6.12 -5.92
N SER A 72 -5.62 -7.09 -5.34
CA SER A 72 -7.07 -7.08 -5.18
C SER A 72 -7.51 -6.54 -3.81
N HIS A 73 -6.65 -6.58 -2.81
CA HIS A 73 -6.94 -6.10 -1.45
C HIS A 73 -6.69 -4.60 -1.29
N THR A 74 -7.39 -3.97 -0.35
CA THR A 74 -7.13 -2.59 0.08
C THR A 74 -5.77 -2.51 0.76
N LEU A 75 -4.84 -1.74 0.19
CA LEU A 75 -3.42 -1.78 0.59
C LEU A 75 -3.18 -1.39 2.06
N ASN A 76 -3.85 -0.35 2.55
CA ASN A 76 -3.65 0.17 3.90
C ASN A 76 -4.18 -0.74 5.02
N SER A 77 -4.97 -1.77 4.67
CA SER A 77 -5.40 -2.81 5.61
C SER A 77 -4.76 -4.17 5.34
N PHE A 78 -4.31 -4.42 4.10
CA PHE A 78 -3.67 -5.67 3.73
C PHE A 78 -2.20 -5.75 4.16
N ILE A 79 -1.49 -4.63 4.23
CA ILE A 79 -0.07 -4.60 4.58
C ILE A 79 0.08 -4.10 6.01
N SER A 80 0.64 -4.93 6.89
CA SER A 80 0.91 -4.58 8.29
C SER A 80 1.72 -3.27 8.43
N PRO A 81 1.49 -2.47 9.48
CA PRO A 81 2.33 -1.32 9.81
C PRO A 81 3.81 -1.66 10.08
N LYS A 82 4.14 -2.92 10.37
CA LYS A 82 5.52 -3.41 10.50
C LYS A 82 6.17 -3.75 9.15
N ILE A 83 5.47 -3.54 8.02
CA ILE A 83 5.99 -3.79 6.68
C ILE A 83 6.09 -2.47 5.90
N VAL A 84 7.29 -2.20 5.40
CA VAL A 84 7.61 -1.12 4.45
C VAL A 84 7.54 -1.71 3.03
N PRO A 85 6.47 -1.47 2.26
CA PRO A 85 6.40 -1.94 0.89
C PRO A 85 7.32 -1.15 -0.05
N VAL A 86 7.86 -1.84 -1.05
CA VAL A 86 8.53 -1.24 -2.21
C VAL A 86 7.76 -1.69 -3.46
N PHE A 87 6.94 -0.81 -4.01
CA PHE A 87 6.10 -1.15 -5.16
C PHE A 87 6.91 -1.12 -6.46
N LEU A 88 7.28 -2.28 -6.97
CA LEU A 88 8.14 -2.40 -8.16
C LEU A 88 7.35 -2.52 -9.46
N GLY A 89 6.16 -3.13 -9.43
CA GLY A 89 5.35 -3.37 -10.62
C GLY A 89 3.97 -3.91 -10.27
N ILE A 90 3.11 -3.06 -9.71
CA ILE A 90 1.78 -3.45 -9.24
C ILE A 90 0.67 -3.11 -10.24
N SER A 91 -0.38 -3.92 -10.24
CA SER A 91 -1.64 -3.59 -10.93
C SER A 91 -2.75 -3.51 -9.91
N ARG A 92 -3.60 -2.48 -10.01
CA ARG A 92 -4.67 -2.19 -9.06
C ARG A 92 -5.86 -1.61 -9.82
N ASP A 93 -7.06 -2.10 -9.54
CA ASP A 93 -8.27 -1.52 -10.09
C ASP A 93 -8.44 -0.11 -9.54
N THR A 94 -8.30 0.88 -10.43
CA THR A 94 -8.34 2.30 -10.05
C THR A 94 -9.70 2.73 -9.50
N THR A 95 -10.77 1.99 -9.79
CA THR A 95 -12.12 2.24 -9.25
C THR A 95 -12.26 1.81 -7.79
N ALA A 96 -11.35 0.95 -7.30
CA ALA A 96 -11.34 0.45 -5.93
C ALA A 96 -10.40 1.23 -5.00
N ILE A 97 -9.63 2.20 -5.50
CA ILE A 97 -8.69 2.98 -4.71
C ILE A 97 -9.43 4.08 -3.93
N THR A 98 -9.35 4.04 -2.61
CA THR A 98 -9.95 5.03 -1.70
C THR A 98 -9.02 6.22 -1.44
N GLU A 99 -9.52 7.28 -0.79
CA GLU A 99 -8.68 8.41 -0.34
C GLU A 99 -7.61 7.97 0.68
N GLU A 100 -7.96 7.05 1.58
CA GLU A 100 -7.01 6.47 2.54
C GLU A 100 -5.92 5.66 1.84
N GLU A 101 -6.29 4.85 0.84
CA GLU A 101 -5.33 4.09 0.04
C GLU A 101 -4.39 5.02 -0.75
N LYS A 102 -4.90 6.14 -1.26
CA LYS A 102 -4.06 7.18 -1.89
C LYS A 102 -3.05 7.79 -0.92
N GLU A 103 -3.48 8.13 0.29
CA GLU A 103 -2.56 8.69 1.29
C GLU A 103 -1.51 7.66 1.72
N TYR A 104 -1.92 6.40 1.88
CA TYR A 104 -1.01 5.30 2.13
C TYR A 104 0.04 5.16 1.02
N LEU A 105 -0.36 5.17 -0.26
CA LEU A 105 0.56 5.07 -1.40
C LEU A 105 1.58 6.22 -1.42
N LYS A 106 1.19 7.46 -1.07
CA LYS A 106 2.13 8.61 -1.02
C LYS A 106 3.31 8.36 -0.09
N ASN A 107 3.11 7.64 1.01
CA ASN A 107 4.16 7.36 1.99
C ASN A 107 5.28 6.47 1.45
N TYR A 108 5.00 5.66 0.42
CA TYR A 108 5.90 4.64 -0.13
C TYR A 108 6.24 4.87 -1.61
N THR A 109 6.22 6.14 -2.03
CA THR A 109 6.62 6.58 -3.37
C THR A 109 8.13 6.39 -3.64
N PRO A 110 8.54 6.22 -4.91
CA PRO A 110 7.70 6.16 -6.11
C PRO A 110 6.99 4.81 -6.30
N ILE A 111 5.78 4.84 -6.85
CA ILE A 111 5.01 3.62 -7.14
C ILE A 111 5.33 3.06 -8.54
N GLY A 112 5.86 1.85 -8.61
CA GLY A 112 6.02 1.11 -9.86
C GLY A 112 4.70 0.55 -10.37
N CYS A 113 4.15 1.16 -11.40
CA CYS A 113 2.89 0.78 -12.03
C CYS A 113 3.13 -0.28 -13.11
N ARG A 114 2.42 -1.40 -13.05
CA ARG A 114 2.47 -2.43 -14.08
C ARG A 114 1.81 -1.97 -15.38
N ASP A 115 0.76 -1.18 -15.29
CA ASP A 115 -0.08 -0.80 -16.42
C ASP A 115 -0.32 0.70 -16.47
N GLU A 116 -0.66 1.18 -17.67
CA GLU A 116 -0.88 2.60 -17.93
C GLU A 116 -2.09 3.17 -17.20
N ALA A 117 -3.12 2.36 -16.92
CA ALA A 117 -4.31 2.83 -16.23
C ALA A 117 -3.96 3.28 -14.81
N LEU A 118 -3.23 2.44 -14.06
CA LEU A 118 -2.74 2.81 -12.74
C LEU A 118 -1.76 3.99 -12.81
N HIS A 119 -0.81 3.98 -13.74
CA HIS A 119 0.14 5.08 -13.93
C HIS A 119 -0.56 6.43 -14.13
N ARG A 120 -1.52 6.50 -15.05
CA ARG A 120 -2.28 7.73 -15.34
C ARG A 120 -3.11 8.16 -14.13
N TYR A 121 -3.76 7.23 -13.46
CA TYR A 121 -4.56 7.50 -12.27
C TYR A 121 -3.72 8.09 -11.12
N LEU A 122 -2.57 7.48 -10.80
CA LEU A 122 -1.69 7.99 -9.75
C LEU A 122 -1.10 9.36 -10.12
N THR A 123 -0.74 9.54 -11.40
CA THR A 123 -0.24 10.82 -11.92
C THR A 123 -1.29 11.93 -11.80
N SER A 124 -2.55 11.67 -12.15
CA SER A 124 -3.63 12.66 -11.98
C SER A 124 -3.91 13.01 -10.52
N ASN A 125 -3.62 12.07 -9.60
CA ASN A 125 -3.73 12.28 -8.16
C ASN A 125 -2.43 12.83 -7.52
N LYS A 126 -1.43 13.21 -8.32
CA LYS A 126 -0.13 13.76 -7.87
C LYS A 126 0.63 12.82 -6.92
N ILE A 127 0.49 11.52 -7.13
CA ILE A 127 1.26 10.49 -6.42
C ILE A 127 2.46 10.13 -7.31
N GLU A 128 3.68 10.27 -6.79
CA GLU A 128 4.90 9.98 -7.54
C GLU A 128 4.95 8.51 -7.94
N ASN A 129 5.09 8.24 -9.24
CA ASN A 129 4.96 6.92 -9.81
C ASN A 129 5.65 6.83 -11.18
N TYR A 130 5.85 5.61 -11.68
CA TYR A 130 6.42 5.34 -13.00
C TYR A 130 5.79 4.10 -13.63
N LEU A 131 5.74 4.04 -14.96
CA LEU A 131 5.31 2.84 -15.67
C LEU A 131 6.49 1.84 -15.76
N ASN A 132 6.29 0.62 -15.28
CA ASN A 132 7.32 -0.42 -15.18
C ASN A 132 7.00 -1.68 -15.99
N GLY A 133 5.72 -2.07 -16.07
CA GLY A 133 5.38 -3.43 -16.49
C GLY A 133 5.64 -4.45 -15.38
N CYS A 134 5.84 -5.72 -15.75
CA CYS A 134 6.10 -6.81 -14.82
C CYS A 134 7.56 -7.25 -14.84
N LEU A 135 8.20 -7.40 -13.67
CA LEU A 135 9.60 -7.82 -13.59
C LEU A 135 9.86 -9.23 -14.15
N THR A 136 8.84 -10.05 -14.39
CA THR A 136 9.02 -11.35 -15.07
C THR A 136 9.62 -11.23 -16.47
N VAL A 137 9.54 -10.06 -17.11
CA VAL A 137 10.19 -9.81 -18.40
C VAL A 137 11.72 -9.82 -18.29
N THR A 138 12.30 -9.69 -17.09
CA THR A 138 13.75 -9.64 -16.88
C THR A 138 14.41 -11.02 -16.78
N LEU A 139 13.66 -12.13 -16.92
CA LEU A 139 14.25 -13.46 -16.96
C LEU A 139 15.33 -13.58 -18.05
N ASP A 140 16.37 -14.36 -17.77
CA ASP A 140 17.53 -14.47 -18.65
C ASP A 140 17.16 -14.98 -20.04
N LYS A 141 17.73 -14.33 -21.06
CA LYS A 141 17.58 -14.74 -22.46
C LYS A 141 18.23 -16.11 -22.67
N ARG A 142 17.65 -16.94 -23.54
CA ARG A 142 18.30 -18.18 -24.00
C ARG A 142 19.58 -17.87 -24.77
N ILE A 143 20.60 -18.72 -24.63
CA ILE A 143 21.90 -18.57 -25.32
C ILE A 143 21.75 -18.82 -26.82
N ARG A 144 20.92 -19.79 -27.20
CA ARG A 144 20.63 -20.16 -28.59
C ARG A 144 19.18 -20.59 -28.76
N GLU A 145 18.70 -20.56 -30.00
CA GLU A 145 17.40 -21.11 -30.35
C GLU A 145 17.44 -22.66 -30.36
N PRO A 146 16.34 -23.34 -30.04
CA PRO A 146 16.28 -24.79 -30.12
C PRO A 146 16.34 -25.27 -31.58
N GLU A 147 17.21 -26.25 -31.85
CA GLU A 147 17.35 -26.88 -33.17
C GLU A 147 16.05 -27.59 -33.59
N ASP A 148 15.42 -28.33 -32.66
CA ASP A 148 14.13 -29.04 -32.86
C ASP A 148 12.98 -28.41 -32.05
N GLY A 149 12.86 -27.08 -32.13
CA GLY A 149 11.90 -26.32 -31.34
C GLY A 149 10.44 -26.75 -31.53
N LYS A 150 9.64 -26.62 -30.46
CA LYS A 150 8.22 -26.98 -30.40
C LYS A 150 7.34 -25.75 -30.28
N VAL A 151 6.17 -25.81 -30.88
CA VAL A 151 5.10 -24.82 -30.68
C VAL A 151 4.42 -25.13 -29.36
N TYR A 152 4.33 -24.16 -28.46
CA TYR A 152 3.58 -24.30 -27.22
C TYR A 152 2.30 -23.48 -27.29
N VAL A 153 1.17 -24.10 -26.98
CA VAL A 153 -0.13 -23.45 -26.91
C VAL A 153 -0.58 -23.48 -25.44
N ILE A 154 -0.65 -22.30 -24.83
CA ILE A 154 -0.97 -22.14 -23.41
C ILE A 154 -2.19 -21.25 -23.26
N GLU A 155 -3.36 -21.88 -23.12
CA GLU A 155 -4.64 -21.23 -22.90
C GLU A 155 -5.00 -20.18 -23.97
N ALA A 156 -4.72 -20.48 -25.24
CA ALA A 156 -5.17 -19.67 -26.36
C ALA A 156 -6.70 -19.80 -26.57
N PRO A 157 -7.40 -18.73 -26.98
CA PRO A 157 -8.84 -18.75 -27.21
C PRO A 157 -9.23 -19.57 -28.44
N ALA A 158 -10.48 -20.02 -28.51
CA ALA A 158 -11.00 -20.88 -29.58
C ALA A 158 -10.75 -20.30 -30.98
N TYR A 159 -11.05 -19.02 -31.22
CA TYR A 159 -10.84 -18.39 -32.53
C TYR A 159 -9.37 -18.50 -32.99
N ALA A 160 -8.41 -18.38 -32.06
CA ALA A 160 -7.00 -18.48 -32.37
C ALA A 160 -6.63 -19.93 -32.71
N LEU A 161 -7.16 -20.90 -31.96
CA LEU A 161 -6.96 -22.32 -32.26
C LEU A 161 -7.56 -22.71 -33.61
N GLU A 162 -8.76 -22.25 -33.92
CA GLU A 162 -9.45 -22.57 -35.18
C GLU A 162 -8.69 -22.00 -36.39
N THR A 163 -8.15 -20.79 -36.26
CA THR A 163 -7.49 -20.06 -37.35
C THR A 163 -5.98 -20.30 -37.43
N MET A 164 -5.38 -20.98 -36.44
CA MET A 164 -3.97 -21.34 -36.43
C MET A 164 -3.62 -22.25 -37.64
N PRO A 165 -2.50 -22.00 -38.34
CA PRO A 165 -2.06 -22.83 -39.46
C PRO A 165 -1.86 -24.31 -39.07
N ASP A 166 -2.32 -25.23 -39.92
CA ASP A 166 -2.28 -26.69 -39.66
C ASP A 166 -0.87 -27.23 -39.38
N LYS A 167 0.15 -26.64 -40.01
CA LYS A 167 1.55 -26.99 -39.77
C LYS A 167 1.97 -26.73 -38.31
N LEU A 168 1.45 -25.68 -37.68
CA LEU A 168 1.70 -25.37 -36.26
C LEU A 168 0.87 -26.28 -35.35
N LYS A 169 -0.42 -26.50 -35.68
CA LYS A 169 -1.34 -27.39 -34.95
C LYS A 169 -0.79 -28.81 -34.79
N LYS A 170 -0.28 -29.40 -35.88
CA LYS A 170 0.16 -30.80 -35.89
C LYS A 170 1.30 -31.09 -34.90
N ASN A 171 2.11 -30.08 -34.57
CA ASN A 171 3.32 -30.21 -33.76
C ASN A 171 3.25 -29.40 -32.45
N SER A 172 2.07 -28.93 -32.07
CA SER A 172 1.91 -28.11 -30.86
C SER A 172 1.75 -28.95 -29.60
N ILE A 173 2.40 -28.50 -28.53
CA ILE A 173 2.23 -29.02 -27.18
C ILE A 173 1.27 -28.09 -26.44
N TYR A 174 0.19 -28.67 -25.92
CA TYR A 174 -0.83 -27.95 -25.16
C TYR A 174 -0.53 -28.03 -23.68
N LEU A 175 -0.53 -26.88 -23.00
CA LEU A 175 -0.32 -26.84 -21.57
C LEU A 175 -1.20 -25.77 -20.89
N GLU A 176 -1.34 -25.86 -19.58
CA GLU A 176 -2.08 -24.90 -18.76
C GLU A 176 -1.14 -24.02 -17.92
N ASN A 177 -1.55 -22.79 -17.64
CA ASN A 177 -0.84 -21.89 -16.73
C ASN A 177 -1.30 -22.09 -15.27
N THR A 178 -2.46 -22.71 -15.08
CA THR A 178 -2.97 -23.10 -13.77
C THR A 178 -2.90 -24.60 -13.56
N PHE A 179 -2.71 -25.02 -12.32
CA PHE A 179 -2.88 -26.41 -11.89
C PHE A 179 -3.99 -26.48 -10.85
N TYR A 180 -4.89 -27.45 -11.02
CA TYR A 180 -5.93 -27.77 -10.05
C TYR A 180 -5.84 -29.25 -9.66
N GLY A 181 -5.50 -29.54 -8.41
CA GLY A 181 -5.26 -30.90 -7.93
C GLY A 181 -4.66 -30.91 -6.54
N THR A 182 -4.17 -32.05 -6.07
CA THR A 182 -3.49 -32.11 -4.77
C THR A 182 -2.11 -31.46 -4.86
N TYR A 183 -1.72 -30.73 -3.81
CA TYR A 183 -0.40 -30.09 -3.74
C TYR A 183 0.73 -31.13 -3.92
N ASP A 184 0.69 -32.23 -3.17
CA ASP A 184 1.68 -33.33 -3.29
C ASP A 184 1.69 -33.98 -4.68
N GLY A 185 0.56 -33.98 -5.39
CA GLY A 185 0.47 -34.47 -6.76
C GLY A 185 1.23 -33.60 -7.76
N LEU A 186 1.25 -32.29 -7.53
CA LEU A 186 2.02 -31.33 -8.32
C LEU A 186 3.51 -31.41 -8.02
N VAL A 187 3.87 -31.28 -6.74
CA VAL A 187 5.27 -31.09 -6.33
C VAL A 187 6.03 -32.40 -6.20
N LYS A 188 5.35 -33.51 -5.84
CA LYS A 188 5.96 -34.82 -5.57
C LYS A 188 7.09 -34.71 -4.54
N ASN A 189 8.34 -34.83 -4.98
CA ASN A 189 9.53 -34.73 -4.13
C ASN A 189 10.28 -33.39 -4.30
N ALA A 190 9.72 -32.46 -5.08
CA ALA A 190 10.27 -31.13 -5.31
C ALA A 190 9.53 -30.08 -4.47
N THR A 191 10.05 -28.86 -4.47
CA THR A 191 9.37 -27.64 -3.99
C THR A 191 8.52 -27.03 -5.09
N LEU A 192 7.58 -26.15 -4.73
CA LEU A 192 6.78 -25.44 -5.72
C LEU A 192 7.64 -24.51 -6.57
N GLU A 193 8.66 -23.88 -5.97
CA GLU A 193 9.65 -23.08 -6.70
C GLU A 193 10.35 -23.90 -7.79
N GLU A 194 10.82 -25.11 -7.48
CA GLU A 194 11.48 -26.01 -8.45
C GLU A 194 10.53 -26.40 -9.59
N VAL A 195 9.27 -26.69 -9.30
CA VAL A 195 8.25 -26.99 -10.34
C VAL A 195 8.05 -25.79 -11.26
N VAL A 196 7.89 -24.59 -10.70
CA VAL A 196 7.69 -23.35 -11.49
C VAL A 196 8.94 -23.07 -12.34
N ARG A 197 10.14 -23.17 -11.77
CA ARG A 197 11.39 -22.97 -12.51
C ARG A 197 11.55 -23.99 -13.63
N ALA A 198 11.33 -25.28 -13.36
CA ALA A 198 11.39 -26.33 -14.37
C ALA A 198 10.41 -26.08 -15.53
N ARG A 199 9.22 -25.54 -15.22
CA ARG A 199 8.21 -25.19 -16.22
C ARG A 199 8.69 -24.09 -17.18
N TYR A 200 9.23 -22.99 -16.67
CA TYR A 200 9.74 -21.92 -17.53
C TYR A 200 11.06 -22.29 -18.20
N GLN A 201 11.89 -23.12 -17.56
CA GLN A 201 13.11 -23.67 -18.15
C GLN A 201 12.80 -24.57 -19.36
N LEU A 202 11.77 -25.44 -19.25
CA LEU A 202 11.28 -26.22 -20.38
C LEU A 202 10.94 -25.32 -21.56
N LEU A 203 10.14 -24.26 -21.35
CA LEU A 203 9.78 -23.32 -22.41
C LEU A 203 11.04 -22.64 -23.00
N LYS A 204 11.96 -22.19 -22.14
CA LYS A 204 13.21 -21.55 -22.55
C LYS A 204 14.05 -22.43 -23.48
N ASP A 205 14.14 -23.70 -23.16
CA ASP A 205 15.03 -24.64 -23.85
C ASP A 205 14.43 -25.22 -25.12
N THR A 206 13.10 -25.36 -25.20
CA THR A 206 12.47 -26.13 -26.28
C THR A 206 11.48 -25.34 -27.14
N ALA A 207 11.01 -24.17 -26.72
CA ALA A 207 9.99 -23.45 -27.46
C ALA A 207 10.54 -22.76 -28.72
N SER A 208 9.98 -23.08 -29.88
CA SER A 208 10.17 -22.28 -31.10
C SER A 208 9.26 -21.05 -31.11
N VAL A 209 8.05 -21.18 -30.56
CA VAL A 209 7.07 -20.10 -30.40
C VAL A 209 6.06 -20.48 -29.30
N VAL A 210 5.60 -19.50 -28.53
CA VAL A 210 4.53 -19.66 -27.54
C VAL A 210 3.30 -18.88 -27.98
N ILE A 211 2.15 -19.55 -28.02
CA ILE A 211 0.85 -18.99 -28.37
C ILE A 211 0.00 -18.98 -27.10
N THR A 212 -0.38 -17.82 -26.60
CA THR A 212 -1.05 -17.71 -25.30
C THR A 212 -1.98 -16.52 -25.20
N SER A 213 -2.94 -16.58 -24.26
CA SER A 213 -3.74 -15.43 -23.82
C SER A 213 -3.24 -14.79 -22.52
N ARG A 214 -2.24 -15.39 -21.86
CA ARG A 214 -1.85 -15.04 -20.49
C ARG A 214 -0.65 -14.11 -20.45
N MET A 215 -0.80 -12.97 -19.76
CA MET A 215 0.28 -12.01 -19.52
C MET A 215 1.51 -12.67 -18.91
N HIS A 216 1.30 -13.48 -17.88
CA HIS A 216 2.38 -14.11 -17.12
C HIS A 216 2.98 -15.34 -17.81
N ILE A 217 2.51 -15.69 -19.00
CA ILE A 217 3.25 -16.57 -19.91
C ILE A 217 3.97 -15.72 -20.96
N ALA A 218 3.27 -14.74 -21.56
CA ALA A 218 3.83 -13.88 -22.59
C ALA A 218 5.05 -13.09 -22.10
N SER A 219 4.91 -12.33 -21.00
CA SER A 219 5.98 -11.50 -20.43
C SER A 219 7.29 -12.26 -20.19
N PRO A 220 7.32 -13.37 -19.43
CA PRO A 220 8.56 -14.12 -19.22
C PRO A 220 9.07 -14.78 -20.50
N CYS A 221 8.20 -15.26 -21.39
CA CYS A 221 8.64 -15.85 -22.66
C CYS A 221 9.34 -14.81 -23.56
N ILE A 222 8.79 -13.60 -23.68
CA ILE A 222 9.46 -12.49 -24.38
C ILE A 222 10.81 -12.20 -23.72
N GLY A 223 10.84 -12.13 -22.38
CA GLY A 223 12.07 -11.99 -21.60
C GLY A 223 13.11 -13.05 -21.97
N MET A 224 12.74 -14.32 -21.96
CA MET A 224 13.65 -15.43 -22.28
C MET A 224 14.09 -15.47 -23.76
N GLY A 225 13.61 -14.56 -24.62
CA GLY A 225 13.93 -14.51 -26.04
C GLY A 225 13.14 -15.53 -26.86
N ILE A 226 11.98 -15.94 -26.38
CA ILE A 226 11.06 -16.84 -27.06
C ILE A 226 10.07 -15.99 -27.88
N PRO A 227 9.86 -16.28 -29.18
CA PRO A 227 8.80 -15.64 -29.93
C PRO A 227 7.41 -15.91 -29.33
N VAL A 228 6.55 -14.90 -29.24
CA VAL A 228 5.22 -15.00 -28.64
C VAL A 228 4.13 -14.50 -29.60
N VAL A 229 3.06 -15.27 -29.74
CA VAL A 229 1.80 -14.85 -30.35
C VAL A 229 0.78 -14.66 -29.23
N LEU A 230 0.50 -13.41 -28.89
CA LEU A 230 -0.42 -13.05 -27.81
C LEU A 230 -1.83 -12.83 -28.36
N VAL A 231 -2.76 -13.72 -28.00
CA VAL A 231 -4.14 -13.79 -28.53
C VAL A 231 -5.15 -13.79 -27.38
N ARG A 232 -6.12 -12.88 -27.40
CA ARG A 232 -7.12 -12.72 -26.33
C ARG A 232 -8.53 -12.59 -26.88
N ASN A 233 -9.54 -12.97 -26.08
CA ASN A 233 -10.95 -12.66 -26.39
C ASN A 233 -11.26 -11.17 -26.18
N SER A 234 -10.62 -10.55 -25.20
CA SER A 234 -10.75 -9.12 -24.91
C SER A 234 -9.42 -8.60 -24.34
N ILE A 235 -9.08 -7.34 -24.61
CA ILE A 235 -7.87 -6.70 -24.08
C ILE A 235 -8.30 -5.79 -22.93
N ASP A 236 -7.79 -6.09 -21.73
CA ASP A 236 -8.00 -5.24 -20.55
C ASP A 236 -6.76 -4.38 -20.27
N TYR A 237 -6.93 -3.33 -19.46
CA TYR A 237 -5.91 -2.31 -19.20
C TYR A 237 -4.57 -2.88 -18.71
N ARG A 238 -4.55 -4.06 -18.09
CA ARG A 238 -3.34 -4.70 -17.54
C ARG A 238 -2.32 -5.06 -18.61
N PHE A 239 -2.73 -4.99 -19.89
CA PHE A 239 -1.92 -5.30 -21.06
C PHE A 239 -1.25 -4.10 -21.72
N SER A 240 -1.56 -2.88 -21.29
CA SER A 240 -1.10 -1.60 -21.87
C SER A 240 0.41 -1.34 -21.89
N TRP A 241 1.24 -2.28 -21.41
CA TRP A 241 2.70 -2.17 -21.46
C TRP A 241 3.35 -3.22 -22.38
N ILE A 242 2.69 -4.37 -22.60
CA ILE A 242 3.27 -5.47 -23.38
C ILE A 242 3.12 -5.23 -24.89
N ASP A 243 2.13 -4.42 -25.27
CA ASP A 243 1.86 -4.00 -26.65
C ASP A 243 2.98 -3.12 -27.23
N LYS A 244 3.84 -2.55 -26.38
CA LYS A 244 5.10 -1.92 -26.77
C LYS A 244 6.08 -2.90 -27.43
N TYR A 245 5.99 -4.19 -27.11
CA TYR A 245 6.94 -5.22 -27.53
C TYR A 245 6.37 -6.15 -28.60
N ILE A 246 5.10 -6.55 -28.47
CA ILE A 246 4.43 -7.46 -29.41
C ILE A 246 2.97 -7.03 -29.63
N PRO A 247 2.36 -7.32 -30.79
CA PRO A 247 0.93 -7.09 -30.97
C PRO A 247 0.10 -7.94 -30.01
N VAL A 248 -1.04 -7.40 -29.56
CA VAL A 248 -2.07 -8.13 -28.80
C VAL A 248 -3.25 -8.34 -29.75
N TYR A 249 -3.46 -9.59 -30.17
CA TYR A 249 -4.49 -9.93 -31.15
C TYR A 249 -5.81 -10.29 -30.48
N THR A 250 -6.91 -9.97 -31.15
CA THR A 250 -8.27 -10.40 -30.84
C THR A 250 -8.92 -11.12 -32.02
N GLU A 251 -10.17 -11.56 -31.86
CA GLU A 251 -10.91 -12.22 -32.94
C GLU A 251 -11.04 -11.33 -34.19
N SER A 252 -11.12 -10.00 -34.03
CA SER A 252 -11.16 -9.08 -35.18
C SER A 252 -9.87 -9.09 -36.00
N ASP A 253 -8.76 -9.58 -35.43
CA ASP A 253 -7.45 -9.56 -36.05
C ASP A 253 -7.07 -10.88 -36.73
N VAL A 254 -7.97 -11.88 -36.76
CA VAL A 254 -7.71 -13.24 -37.27
C VAL A 254 -6.92 -13.28 -38.58
N LYS A 255 -7.25 -12.40 -39.54
CA LYS A 255 -6.58 -12.33 -40.85
C LYS A 255 -5.17 -11.76 -40.81
N ASN A 256 -4.83 -11.05 -39.73
CA ASN A 256 -3.60 -10.29 -39.54
C ASN A 256 -2.68 -10.88 -38.46
N ILE A 257 -3.05 -12.02 -37.85
CA ILE A 257 -2.22 -12.68 -36.84
C ILE A 257 -0.91 -13.13 -37.48
N ASN A 258 0.22 -12.61 -36.96
CA ASN A 258 1.53 -13.10 -37.33
C ASN A 258 1.84 -14.38 -36.53
N TRP A 259 1.66 -15.54 -37.16
CA TRP A 259 1.93 -16.86 -36.58
C TRP A 259 3.42 -17.25 -36.55
N SER A 260 4.32 -16.42 -37.07
CA SER A 260 5.77 -16.65 -37.03
C SER A 260 6.50 -15.36 -36.60
N PRO A 261 6.23 -14.87 -35.38
CA PRO A 261 6.89 -13.69 -34.86
C PRO A 261 8.39 -13.97 -34.63
N LYS A 262 9.18 -12.90 -34.56
CA LYS A 262 10.57 -12.97 -34.13
C LYS A 262 10.66 -12.68 -32.63
N ALA A 263 11.72 -13.18 -31.99
CA ALA A 263 12.03 -12.80 -30.62
C ALA A 263 12.30 -11.28 -30.53
N VAL A 264 11.86 -10.66 -29.44
CA VAL A 264 12.07 -9.23 -29.19
C VAL A 264 13.43 -9.02 -28.52
N GLU A 265 14.17 -8.01 -28.94
CA GLU A 265 15.43 -7.63 -28.29
C GLU A 265 15.17 -6.68 -27.13
N LEU A 266 15.53 -7.11 -25.91
CA LEU A 266 15.19 -6.42 -24.66
C LEU A 266 16.40 -6.11 -23.76
N SER A 267 17.63 -6.40 -24.18
CA SER A 267 18.79 -6.35 -23.27
C SER A 267 18.95 -5.01 -22.56
N SER A 268 18.85 -3.89 -23.27
CA SER A 268 18.97 -2.55 -22.69
C SER A 268 17.85 -2.19 -21.71
N VAL A 269 16.60 -2.50 -22.04
CA VAL A 269 15.46 -2.20 -21.16
C VAL A 269 15.45 -3.11 -19.93
N LYS A 270 15.87 -4.38 -20.05
CA LYS A 270 15.98 -5.27 -18.90
C LYS A 270 16.99 -4.76 -17.88
N GLU A 271 18.16 -4.33 -18.34
CA GLU A 271 19.19 -3.76 -17.47
C GLU A 271 18.64 -2.53 -16.75
N LEU A 272 17.95 -1.63 -17.46
CA LEU A 272 17.29 -0.47 -16.87
C LEU A 272 16.24 -0.86 -15.81
N LEU A 273 15.36 -1.82 -16.10
CA LEU A 273 14.34 -2.29 -15.17
C LEU A 273 14.94 -2.91 -13.91
N LEU A 274 15.98 -3.74 -14.06
CA LEU A 274 16.68 -4.37 -12.96
C LEU A 274 17.40 -3.32 -12.10
N GLU A 275 18.15 -2.40 -12.70
CA GLU A 275 18.86 -1.36 -11.95
C GLU A 275 17.89 -0.44 -11.20
N ASN A 276 16.79 -0.04 -11.84
CA ASN A 276 15.75 0.74 -11.17
C ASN A 276 15.14 -0.04 -9.98
N ALA A 277 14.80 -1.32 -10.15
CA ALA A 277 14.26 -2.14 -9.07
C ALA A 277 15.23 -2.26 -7.88
N LYS A 278 16.53 -2.52 -8.16
CA LYS A 278 17.59 -2.55 -7.14
C LYS A 278 17.72 -1.20 -6.44
N GLN A 279 17.64 -0.10 -7.18
CA GLN A 279 17.70 1.25 -6.64
C GLN A 279 16.52 1.55 -5.71
N CYS A 280 15.29 1.23 -6.11
CA CYS A 280 14.09 1.40 -5.29
C CYS A 280 14.18 0.61 -3.97
N ILE A 281 14.70 -0.62 -4.00
CA ILE A 281 14.91 -1.43 -2.80
C ILE A 281 15.96 -0.78 -1.89
N ARG A 282 17.14 -0.41 -2.44
CA ARG A 282 18.24 0.20 -1.67
C ARG A 282 17.85 1.55 -1.06
N SER A 283 17.18 2.41 -1.82
CA SER A 283 16.79 3.74 -1.35
C SER A 283 15.75 3.64 -0.23
N SER A 284 14.74 2.77 -0.37
CA SER A 284 13.76 2.51 0.67
C SER A 284 14.40 1.90 1.91
N TYR A 285 15.30 0.94 1.75
CA TYR A 285 16.02 0.35 2.90
C TYR A 285 16.83 1.40 3.66
N ASN A 286 17.57 2.25 2.95
CA ASN A 286 18.34 3.33 3.56
C ASN A 286 17.45 4.39 4.24
N ARG A 287 16.28 4.69 3.66
CA ARG A 287 15.31 5.63 4.21
C ARG A 287 14.72 5.14 5.53
N PHE A 288 14.31 3.87 5.60
CA PHE A 288 13.54 3.37 6.74
C PHE A 288 14.38 2.69 7.82
N LYS A 289 15.55 2.12 7.51
CA LYS A 289 16.34 1.32 8.46
C LYS A 289 16.56 2.02 9.80
N LYS A 290 17.18 3.21 9.77
CA LYS A 290 17.53 3.94 11.00
C LYS A 290 16.28 4.45 11.74
N ILE A 291 15.25 4.84 11.00
CA ILE A 291 13.98 5.30 11.59
C ILE A 291 13.34 4.14 12.34
N SER A 292 13.27 2.95 11.74
CA SER A 292 12.78 1.73 12.39
C SER A 292 13.61 1.34 13.60
N GLU A 293 14.96 1.39 13.51
CA GLU A 293 15.84 1.10 14.66
C GLU A 293 15.59 2.04 15.84
N ILE A 294 15.39 3.34 15.60
CA ILE A 294 15.06 4.33 16.64
C ILE A 294 13.66 4.05 17.22
N THR A 295 12.67 3.79 16.37
CA THR A 295 11.31 3.46 16.80
C THR A 295 11.31 2.21 17.67
N ASP A 296 11.91 1.12 17.19
CA ASP A 296 11.99 -0.15 17.92
C ASP A 296 12.71 0.02 19.27
N PHE A 297 13.78 0.83 19.32
CA PHE A 297 14.49 1.15 20.57
C PHE A 297 13.56 1.80 21.61
N TYR A 298 12.77 2.81 21.23
CA TYR A 298 11.86 3.47 22.17
C TYR A 298 10.60 2.66 22.45
N GLU A 299 10.07 1.90 21.48
CA GLU A 299 8.87 1.08 21.66
C GLU A 299 9.12 -0.15 22.53
N ASN A 300 10.32 -0.72 22.49
CA ASN A 300 10.70 -1.91 23.26
C ASN A 300 10.96 -1.56 24.73
N ARG A 301 9.86 -1.36 25.47
CA ARG A 301 9.88 -1.07 26.90
C ARG A 301 8.62 -1.61 27.57
N ASN A 302 8.71 -1.82 28.88
CA ASN A 302 7.52 -1.99 29.71
C ASN A 302 6.75 -0.67 29.76
N LYS A 303 5.67 -0.58 28.97
CA LYS A 303 4.85 0.64 28.87
C LYS A 303 4.05 0.80 30.16
N VAL A 304 4.12 1.99 30.76
CA VAL A 304 3.16 2.40 31.80
C VAL A 304 1.85 2.85 31.14
N THR A 305 0.77 2.90 31.90
CA THR A 305 -0.50 3.48 31.44
C THR A 305 -0.35 4.98 31.30
N TYR A 306 -0.68 5.52 30.12
CA TYR A 306 -0.73 6.95 29.87
C TYR A 306 -2.17 7.43 30.01
N ASP A 307 -2.36 8.54 30.72
CA ASP A 307 -3.65 9.24 30.78
C ASP A 307 -3.62 10.45 29.85
N LEU A 308 -4.77 11.07 29.61
CA LEU A 308 -4.81 12.40 29.01
C LEU A 308 -3.92 13.37 29.81
N PRO A 309 -3.35 14.39 29.16
CA PRO A 309 -2.68 15.45 29.88
C PRO A 309 -3.58 15.94 31.04
N GLN A 310 -3.07 15.96 32.27
CA GLN A 310 -3.91 16.05 33.48
C GLN A 310 -4.86 17.24 33.48
N PHE A 311 -4.47 18.37 32.87
CA PHE A 311 -5.34 19.53 32.72
C PHE A 311 -6.62 19.22 31.91
N SER A 312 -6.52 18.39 30.87
CA SER A 312 -7.68 17.93 30.09
C SER A 312 -8.57 16.97 30.90
N LYS A 313 -7.98 16.15 31.77
CA LYS A 313 -8.76 15.27 32.66
C LYS A 313 -9.50 16.07 33.74
N LYS A 314 -8.81 16.96 34.46
CA LYS A 314 -9.43 17.72 35.57
C LYS A 314 -10.55 18.65 35.11
N VAL A 315 -10.48 19.23 33.90
CA VAL A 315 -11.61 20.04 33.40
C VAL A 315 -12.82 19.17 33.09
N ILE A 316 -12.62 17.96 32.53
CA ILE A 316 -13.71 17.02 32.26
C ILE A 316 -14.34 16.59 33.58
N ASP A 317 -13.55 16.25 34.59
CA ASP A 317 -14.04 15.91 35.93
C ASP A 317 -14.81 17.10 36.56
N PHE A 318 -14.27 18.32 36.43
CA PHE A 318 -14.91 19.54 36.92
C PHE A 318 -16.27 19.77 36.27
N VAL A 319 -16.34 19.73 34.93
CA VAL A 319 -17.58 19.87 34.18
C VAL A 319 -18.59 18.80 34.59
N SER A 320 -18.14 17.54 34.67
CA SER A 320 -18.97 16.39 35.05
C SER A 320 -19.53 16.48 36.46
N SER A 321 -18.80 17.14 37.37
CA SER A 321 -19.25 17.36 38.75
C SER A 321 -20.19 18.56 38.93
N ARG A 322 -20.17 19.50 37.98
CA ARG A 322 -20.80 20.81 38.14
C ARG A 322 -22.13 20.95 37.41
N TRP A 323 -22.27 20.31 36.24
CA TRP A 323 -23.47 20.44 35.42
C TRP A 323 -24.09 19.08 35.11
N GLU A 324 -25.43 19.05 35.09
CA GLU A 324 -26.15 17.91 34.53
C GLU A 324 -26.12 17.96 32.99
N LYS A 325 -26.20 16.79 32.34
CA LYS A 325 -26.09 16.70 30.87
C LYS A 325 -27.14 17.52 30.11
N GLN A 326 -28.34 17.66 30.68
CA GLN A 326 -29.47 18.35 30.07
C GLN A 326 -29.62 19.81 30.53
N GLU A 327 -28.73 20.29 31.40
CA GLU A 327 -28.79 21.65 31.92
C GLU A 327 -28.48 22.68 30.82
N GLU A 328 -29.24 23.78 30.79
CA GLU A 328 -28.99 24.91 29.88
C GLU A 328 -28.04 25.91 30.52
N TRP A 329 -26.90 26.13 29.88
CA TRP A 329 -25.91 27.12 30.32
C TRP A 329 -25.06 27.60 29.16
N ASN A 330 -24.49 28.79 29.31
CA ASN A 330 -23.63 29.39 28.29
C ASN A 330 -22.18 29.34 28.75
N TYR A 331 -21.28 29.04 27.82
CA TYR A 331 -19.85 29.07 28.10
C TYR A 331 -19.06 29.75 26.99
N ALA A 332 -17.90 30.25 27.38
CA ALA A 332 -16.89 30.78 26.51
C ALA A 332 -15.55 30.11 26.79
N ILE A 333 -14.67 30.12 25.79
CA ILE A 333 -13.31 29.61 25.92
C ILE A 333 -12.33 30.74 25.66
N TRP A 334 -11.30 30.82 26.49
CA TRP A 334 -10.18 31.74 26.33
C TRP A 334 -8.88 30.97 26.06
N GLY A 335 -8.41 31.06 24.81
CA GLY A 335 -7.09 30.62 24.35
C GLY A 335 -7.17 29.38 23.46
N GLU A 336 -6.81 29.53 22.18
CA GLU A 336 -6.84 28.43 21.22
C GLU A 336 -5.63 27.50 21.40
N ASN A 337 -5.90 26.24 21.74
CA ASN A 337 -4.94 25.15 21.83
C ASN A 337 -5.65 23.77 21.86
N ASP A 338 -4.88 22.68 21.94
CA ASP A 338 -5.46 21.34 21.99
C ASP A 338 -6.41 21.09 23.18
N ALA A 339 -6.24 21.81 24.29
CA ALA A 339 -7.09 21.71 25.47
C ALA A 339 -8.48 22.33 25.22
N SER A 340 -8.53 23.50 24.56
CA SER A 340 -9.80 24.11 24.15
C SER A 340 -10.55 23.21 23.18
N GLU A 341 -9.84 22.61 22.23
CA GLU A 341 -10.46 21.75 21.22
C GLU A 341 -11.01 20.46 21.83
N ARG A 342 -10.26 19.84 22.76
CA ARG A 342 -10.76 18.69 23.52
C ARG A 342 -11.97 19.06 24.38
N LEU A 343 -11.94 20.20 25.07
CA LEU A 343 -13.05 20.65 25.90
C LEU A 343 -14.30 20.92 25.06
N TYR A 344 -14.17 21.68 23.97
CA TYR A 344 -15.28 22.01 23.07
C TYR A 344 -15.94 20.72 22.54
N ASN A 345 -15.15 19.81 21.97
CA ASN A 345 -15.67 18.55 21.44
C ASN A 345 -16.31 17.68 22.54
N PHE A 346 -15.73 17.65 23.74
CA PHE A 346 -16.34 16.94 24.88
C PHE A 346 -17.71 17.53 25.25
N LEU A 347 -17.81 18.86 25.39
CA LEU A 347 -19.06 19.54 25.73
C LEU A 347 -20.11 19.37 24.63
N THR A 348 -19.76 19.61 23.37
CA THR A 348 -20.68 19.46 22.23
C THR A 348 -21.27 18.05 22.15
N ASN A 349 -20.48 17.01 22.43
CA ASN A 349 -20.94 15.63 22.33
C ASN A 349 -21.71 15.13 23.57
N ASN A 350 -21.51 15.72 24.76
CA ASN A 350 -22.04 15.18 26.02
C ASN A 350 -23.05 16.11 26.73
N TYR A 351 -23.05 17.40 26.41
CA TYR A 351 -23.88 18.44 27.01
C TYR A 351 -24.62 19.21 25.90
N PRO A 352 -25.67 18.62 25.29
CA PRO A 352 -26.34 19.19 24.12
C PRO A 352 -26.93 20.59 24.35
N ASN A 353 -27.22 20.93 25.60
CA ASN A 353 -27.82 22.20 26.01
C ASN A 353 -26.79 23.24 26.49
N ALA A 354 -25.50 22.87 26.58
CA ALA A 354 -24.42 23.81 26.85
C ALA A 354 -24.07 24.58 25.57
N ARG A 355 -24.26 25.91 25.59
CA ARG A 355 -24.10 26.75 24.39
C ARG A 355 -22.74 27.44 24.39
N PHE A 356 -21.97 27.21 23.33
CA PHE A 356 -20.74 27.94 23.07
C PHE A 356 -21.06 29.31 22.47
N VAL A 357 -20.92 30.37 23.28
CA VAL A 357 -21.40 31.71 22.89
C VAL A 357 -20.29 32.68 22.52
N ASP A 358 -19.08 32.46 23.01
CA ASP A 358 -17.95 33.38 22.78
C ASP A 358 -16.59 32.69 22.80
N PHE A 359 -15.66 33.27 22.06
CA PHE A 359 -14.26 32.87 22.04
C PHE A 359 -13.35 34.07 22.30
N TYR A 360 -12.41 33.93 23.23
CA TYR A 360 -11.46 34.97 23.60
C TYR A 360 -10.03 34.53 23.30
N ASP A 361 -9.23 35.44 22.74
CA ASP A 361 -7.79 35.24 22.61
C ASP A 361 -7.08 36.59 22.67
N SER A 362 -5.99 36.66 23.43
CA SER A 362 -5.23 37.90 23.64
C SER A 362 -4.44 38.32 22.41
N TYR A 363 -4.15 37.39 21.49
CA TYR A 363 -3.24 37.62 20.37
C TYR A 363 -3.82 37.16 19.03
N LYS A 364 -4.50 36.01 19.00
CA LYS A 364 -4.99 35.39 17.77
C LYS A 364 -6.30 36.04 17.33
N GLN A 365 -6.34 36.54 16.10
CA GLN A 365 -7.55 37.02 15.42
C GLN A 365 -8.08 35.93 14.49
N ILE A 366 -8.76 34.93 15.07
CA ILE A 366 -9.22 33.73 14.35
C ILE A 366 -10.73 33.53 14.49
N LYS A 367 -11.30 32.68 13.62
CA LYS A 367 -12.64 32.14 13.79
C LYS A 367 -12.55 30.75 14.40
N TYR A 368 -13.14 30.55 15.57
CA TYR A 368 -13.10 29.31 16.33
C TYR A 368 -14.54 28.80 16.54
N HIS A 369 -14.87 27.64 15.95
CA HIS A 369 -16.22 27.02 15.97
C HIS A 369 -17.37 28.01 15.74
N GLY A 370 -17.22 28.90 14.76
CA GLY A 370 -18.25 29.88 14.41
C GLY A 370 -18.08 31.25 15.07
N GLN A 371 -17.38 31.35 16.21
CA GLN A 371 -17.15 32.60 16.93
C GLN A 371 -15.89 33.30 16.44
N ILE A 372 -15.94 34.63 16.33
CA ILE A 372 -14.76 35.46 16.02
C ILE A 372 -14.07 35.79 17.33
N ALA A 373 -12.76 35.54 17.40
CA ALA A 373 -11.96 35.82 18.58
C ALA A 373 -12.09 37.28 19.02
N LYS A 374 -12.48 37.48 20.27
CA LYS A 374 -12.52 38.79 20.93
C LYS A 374 -11.32 38.93 21.85
N HIS A 375 -10.81 40.15 21.99
CA HIS A 375 -9.82 40.41 23.01
C HIS A 375 -10.46 40.21 24.41
N PRO A 376 -9.78 39.58 25.39
CA PRO A 376 -10.36 39.29 26.71
C PRO A 376 -10.83 40.53 27.47
N SER A 377 -10.28 41.71 27.17
CA SER A 377 -10.78 42.98 27.74
C SER A 377 -12.25 43.27 27.42
N CYS A 378 -12.84 42.58 26.44
CA CYS A 378 -14.25 42.69 26.09
C CYS A 378 -15.16 41.80 26.97
N ILE A 379 -14.60 41.02 27.91
CA ILE A 379 -15.38 40.18 28.82
C ILE A 379 -16.24 41.08 29.72
N ASN A 380 -17.56 40.90 29.65
CA ASN A 380 -18.50 41.60 30.53
C ASN A 380 -18.74 40.77 31.80
N VAL A 381 -18.65 41.43 32.96
CA VAL A 381 -18.84 40.77 34.26
C VAL A 381 -20.30 40.36 34.51
N ASN A 382 -21.25 41.09 33.92
CA ASN A 382 -22.68 40.87 34.12
C ASN A 382 -23.27 39.75 33.24
N ASP A 383 -22.48 39.24 32.28
CA ASP A 383 -22.93 38.16 31.42
C ASP A 383 -22.89 36.83 32.18
N ASN A 384 -24.01 36.10 32.14
CA ASN A 384 -24.12 34.76 32.71
C ASN A 384 -23.45 33.72 31.80
N ILE A 385 -22.13 33.85 31.63
CA ILE A 385 -21.29 33.01 30.78
C ILE A 385 -20.15 32.47 31.64
N PHE A 386 -20.03 31.15 31.69
CA PHE A 386 -18.90 30.49 32.35
C PHE A 386 -17.68 30.51 31.43
N ILE A 387 -16.52 30.94 31.94
CA ILE A 387 -15.32 31.10 31.10
C ILE A 387 -14.27 30.04 31.41
N PHE A 388 -13.96 29.19 30.43
CA PHE A 388 -12.85 28.25 30.50
C PHE A 388 -11.59 28.90 29.93
N VAL A 389 -10.59 29.17 30.77
CA VAL A 389 -9.29 29.69 30.35
C VAL A 389 -8.35 28.52 30.13
N THR A 390 -8.24 28.10 28.87
CA THR A 390 -7.54 26.90 28.41
C THR A 390 -6.06 27.14 28.16
N GLY A 391 -5.62 28.40 28.04
CA GLY A 391 -4.22 28.76 27.91
C GLY A 391 -3.44 28.67 29.23
N TYR A 392 -2.36 27.88 29.26
CA TYR A 392 -1.43 27.86 30.40
C TYR A 392 -0.86 29.26 30.67
N THR A 393 -0.37 29.93 29.64
CA THR A 393 0.18 31.30 29.70
C THR A 393 -0.90 32.35 29.93
N ALA A 394 -2.14 32.09 29.52
CA ALA A 394 -3.27 33.01 29.70
C ALA A 394 -3.79 33.02 31.15
N THR A 395 -3.42 32.03 31.97
CA THR A 395 -3.96 31.87 33.33
C THR A 395 -3.65 33.07 34.23
N ASP A 396 -2.43 33.59 34.23
CA ASP A 396 -2.08 34.75 35.07
C ASP A 396 -2.79 36.01 34.59
N ALA A 397 -2.78 36.27 33.29
CA ALA A 397 -3.49 37.39 32.68
C ALA A 397 -5.00 37.33 32.95
N ALA A 398 -5.58 36.12 32.92
CA ALA A 398 -6.98 35.91 33.26
C ALA A 398 -7.29 36.18 34.72
N LYS A 399 -6.41 35.75 35.64
CA LYS A 399 -6.55 36.08 37.07
C LYS A 399 -6.54 37.58 37.31
N GLU A 400 -5.55 38.27 36.75
CA GLU A 400 -5.42 39.72 36.87
C GLU A 400 -6.66 40.42 36.32
N LEU A 401 -7.10 40.03 35.12
CA LEU A 401 -8.30 40.58 34.48
C LEU A 401 -9.55 40.32 35.33
N PHE A 402 -9.83 39.06 35.69
CA PHE A 402 -11.02 38.68 36.46
C PHE A 402 -11.06 39.35 37.83
N THR A 403 -9.91 39.50 38.48
CA THR A 403 -9.80 40.27 39.73
C THR A 403 -10.15 41.74 39.49
N SER A 404 -9.58 42.35 38.44
CA SER A 404 -9.79 43.77 38.14
C SER A 404 -11.24 44.12 37.78
N ILE A 405 -11.94 43.22 37.08
CA ILE A 405 -13.34 43.41 36.67
C ILE A 405 -14.34 42.85 37.70
N GLY A 406 -13.86 42.27 38.80
CA GLY A 406 -14.70 41.69 39.86
C GLY A 406 -15.50 40.46 39.43
N LYS A 407 -14.97 39.62 38.52
CA LYS A 407 -15.67 38.41 38.06
C LYS A 407 -15.68 37.34 39.15
N ASP A 408 -16.85 36.79 39.41
CA ASP A 408 -17.06 35.75 40.43
C ASP A 408 -16.16 34.52 40.15
N PRO A 409 -15.34 34.07 41.12
CA PRO A 409 -14.52 32.86 41.00
C PRO A 409 -15.29 31.60 40.65
N SER A 410 -16.60 31.54 40.94
CA SER A 410 -17.47 30.44 40.56
C SER A 410 -17.89 30.47 39.09
N MET A 411 -17.53 31.50 38.31
CA MET A 411 -17.93 31.70 36.91
C MET A 411 -16.79 31.54 35.91
N TYR A 412 -15.65 31.01 36.34
CA TYR A 412 -14.56 30.67 35.43
C TYR A 412 -13.76 29.46 35.94
N TYR A 413 -12.99 28.86 35.03
CA TYR A 413 -12.07 27.78 35.33
C TYR A 413 -10.71 28.05 34.67
N LEU A 414 -9.64 28.03 35.46
CA LEU A 414 -8.28 28.35 35.01
C LEU A 414 -7.46 27.08 34.84
N PHE A 415 -7.18 26.68 33.59
CA PHE A 415 -6.46 25.43 33.31
C PHE A 415 -5.01 25.45 33.80
N GLY A 416 -4.34 26.60 33.78
CA GLY A 416 -2.92 26.69 34.16
C GLY A 416 -2.67 26.54 35.65
N GLU A 417 -3.66 26.80 36.51
CA GLU A 417 -3.53 26.57 37.96
C GLU A 417 -3.40 25.07 38.29
N VAL A 418 -4.08 24.24 37.52
CA VAL A 418 -3.99 22.79 37.60
C VAL A 418 -2.60 22.28 37.22
N VAL A 419 -1.94 22.94 36.27
CA VAL A 419 -0.62 22.54 35.73
C VAL A 419 0.53 22.97 36.64
N ARG A 420 0.37 24.03 37.45
CA ARG A 420 1.42 24.51 38.38
C ARG A 420 1.49 23.74 39.70
N GLY A 421 0.50 22.88 39.97
CA GLY A 421 0.52 21.97 41.13
C GLY A 421 1.35 20.70 40.91
N TYR A 422 2.26 20.71 39.93
CA TYR A 422 3.18 19.62 39.58
C TYR A 422 4.58 19.87 40.08
#